data_AF-A0A2H0N6B7-F1
#
_entry.id   AF-A0A2H0N6B7-F1
#
_cell.length_a   1.000
_cell.length_b   1.000
_cell.length_c   1.000
_cell.angle_alpha   90.00
_cell.angle_beta   90.00
_cell.angle_gamma   90.00
#
_symmetry.space_group_name_H-M   'P 1'
#
loop_
_entity.id
_entity.type
_entity.pdbx_description
1 polymer ?
#
loop_
_entity_poly.entity_id
_entity_poly.type
_entity_poly.pdbx_seq_one_letter_code
_entity_poly.pdbx_strand_id
1 'polypeptide(L)'
;AGVSFLSCGECTYNSVTPAPAQADPYPQCNTNYVCVNNPGYGQQTYGKTDDIPAGVSFLSCGECTYQPIPQCSVDSDCGDSNSCTTDSCVSGQCQHTQLNACGSTEYSCTDGIDNDRNGLTDCSDSACASNSACTSQTADPYAACTDYVCVNNPPYGNQSYQKTDDIPAGTEFLYCGFCNY
;
A
#
# COMPACT_ATOMS: atom_id res chain seq x y z
N ALA A 1 50.95 9.78 -7.29
CA ALA A 1 50.61 11.16 -6.86
C ALA A 1 50.46 11.13 -5.35
N GLY A 2 51.18 11.86 -4.51
CA GLY A 2 52.25 12.84 -4.64
C GLY A 2 52.45 13.36 -3.21
N VAL A 3 53.53 12.97 -2.53
CA VAL A 3 53.86 13.55 -1.22
C VAL A 3 54.65 14.84 -1.46
N SER A 4 54.11 15.95 -0.98
CA SER A 4 54.77 17.26 -1.05
C SER A 4 55.51 17.51 0.26
N PHE A 5 56.81 17.82 0.16
CA PHE A 5 57.64 18.22 1.30
C PHE A 5 57.22 19.61 1.78
N LEU A 6 56.86 19.74 3.07
CA LEU A 6 56.38 21.01 3.64
C LEU A 6 57.52 21.83 4.32
N SER A 7 58.63 21.21 4.77
CA SER A 7 59.79 21.91 5.37
C SER A 7 61.01 20.99 5.57
N CYS A 8 62.21 21.58 5.71
CA CYS A 8 63.45 20.91 6.15
C CYS A 8 63.77 21.34 7.60
N GLY A 9 63.56 20.45 8.57
CA GLY A 9 63.84 20.65 10.01
C GLY A 9 63.38 19.43 10.83
N GLU A 10 63.79 19.33 12.10
CA GLU A 10 63.32 18.26 13.01
C GLU A 10 61.78 18.25 13.06
N CYS A 11 61.17 17.08 12.85
CA CYS A 11 59.72 16.90 12.96
C CYS A 11 59.29 17.10 14.43
N THR A 12 58.87 18.30 14.81
CA THR A 12 58.19 18.48 16.09
C THR A 12 56.74 18.03 15.94
N TYR A 13 56.48 16.79 16.34
CA TYR A 13 55.12 16.36 16.65
C TYR A 13 54.61 17.26 17.77
N ASN A 14 53.68 18.16 17.46
CA ASN A 14 52.89 18.80 18.51
C ASN A 14 52.17 17.67 19.21
N SER A 15 52.72 17.21 20.33
CA SER A 15 52.03 16.33 21.25
C SER A 15 50.83 17.12 21.72
N VAL A 16 49.69 16.87 21.07
CA VAL A 16 48.40 17.16 21.67
C VAL A 16 48.47 16.44 23.01
N THR A 17 48.45 17.22 24.09
CA THR A 17 48.31 16.68 25.44
C THR A 17 47.22 15.62 25.37
N PRO A 18 47.49 14.35 25.78
CA PRO A 18 46.45 13.34 25.80
C PRO A 18 45.26 13.94 26.56
N ALA A 19 44.08 13.93 25.93
CA ALA A 19 42.86 14.24 26.65
C ALA A 19 42.87 13.40 27.94
N PRO A 20 42.52 13.97 29.11
CA PRO A 20 42.51 13.23 30.35
C PRO A 20 41.76 11.92 30.10
N ALA A 21 42.36 10.78 30.46
CA ALA A 21 41.77 9.46 30.27
C ALA A 21 40.33 9.53 30.77
N GLN A 22 39.38 9.57 29.84
CA GLN A 22 37.97 9.65 30.17
C GLN A 22 37.67 8.35 30.90
N ALA A 23 37.16 8.44 32.12
CA ALA A 23 36.77 7.25 32.86
C ALA A 23 35.89 6.38 31.95
N ASP A 24 36.23 5.09 31.85
CA ASP A 24 35.49 4.14 31.04
C ASP A 24 33.98 4.34 31.29
N PRO A 25 33.22 4.80 30.27
CA PRO A 25 31.80 5.06 30.44
C PRO A 25 30.99 3.80 30.74
N TYR A 26 31.57 2.61 30.51
CA TYR A 26 30.91 1.31 30.59
C TYR A 26 31.70 0.28 31.42
N PRO A 27 31.98 0.56 32.70
CA PRO A 27 32.81 -0.28 33.55
C PRO A 27 32.21 -1.65 33.85
N GLN A 28 30.91 -1.85 33.56
CA GLN A 28 30.24 -3.14 33.66
C GLN A 28 30.69 -4.15 32.58
N CYS A 29 31.29 -3.68 31.49
CA CYS A 29 31.73 -4.56 30.41
C CYS A 29 33.16 -5.01 30.66
N ASN A 30 33.37 -6.32 30.80
CA ASN A 30 34.69 -6.94 30.90
C ASN A 30 35.44 -7.02 29.55
N THR A 31 34.94 -6.32 28.54
CA THR A 31 35.45 -6.26 27.17
C THR A 31 35.70 -4.82 26.78
N ASN A 32 36.77 -4.57 26.02
CA ASN A 32 37.09 -3.22 25.51
C ASN A 32 36.10 -2.72 24.43
N TYR A 33 35.07 -3.49 24.11
CA TYR A 33 34.11 -3.17 23.06
C TYR A 33 32.67 -3.28 23.57
N VAL A 34 31.83 -2.36 23.10
CA VAL A 34 30.41 -2.29 23.44
C VAL A 34 29.57 -2.01 22.19
N CYS A 35 28.32 -2.43 22.24
CA CYS A 35 27.32 -2.09 21.24
C CYS A 35 26.49 -0.91 21.73
N VAL A 36 26.40 0.15 20.91
CA VAL A 36 25.64 1.38 21.23
C VAL A 36 24.72 1.81 20.09
N ASN A 37 23.63 2.50 20.41
CA ASN A 37 22.71 3.08 19.44
C ASN A 37 23.22 4.48 19.10
N ASN A 38 23.63 4.68 17.85
CA ASN A 38 24.05 5.98 17.34
C ASN A 38 23.05 6.50 16.30
N PRO A 39 22.15 7.44 16.67
CA PRO A 39 21.13 7.95 15.77
C PRO A 39 21.70 8.73 14.57
N GLY A 40 22.97 9.17 14.61
CA GLY A 40 23.60 9.95 13.54
C GLY A 40 24.13 9.13 12.36
N TYR A 41 24.33 7.81 12.51
CA TYR A 41 25.01 6.97 11.51
C TYR A 41 24.17 5.80 10.97
N GLY A 42 22.89 5.72 11.31
CA GLY A 42 22.04 4.62 10.87
C GLY A 42 22.37 3.32 11.61
N GLN A 43 21.78 3.19 12.80
CA GLN A 43 21.74 1.98 13.64
C GLN A 43 23.09 1.48 14.21
N GLN A 44 22.96 0.48 15.09
CA GLN A 44 23.92 -0.01 16.08
C GLN A 44 25.39 0.10 15.67
N THR A 45 26.18 0.86 16.43
CA THR A 45 27.62 1.03 16.22
C THR A 45 28.38 0.19 17.25
N TYR A 46 29.29 -0.66 16.77
CA TYR A 46 30.22 -1.42 17.59
C TYR A 46 31.55 -0.68 17.67
N GLY A 47 31.99 -0.33 18.88
CA GLY A 47 33.18 0.50 19.08
C GLY A 47 33.83 0.26 20.42
N LYS A 48 35.09 0.71 20.55
CA LYS A 48 35.77 0.69 21.84
C LYS A 48 35.17 1.73 22.78
N THR A 49 35.11 1.43 24.07
CA THR A 49 34.59 2.30 25.13
C THR A 49 35.11 3.73 25.06
N ASP A 50 36.36 3.89 24.62
CA ASP A 50 37.09 5.17 24.59
C ASP A 50 36.87 5.97 23.29
N ASP A 51 36.35 5.32 22.23
CA ASP A 51 36.12 5.91 20.90
C ASP A 51 34.63 6.24 20.66
N ILE A 52 33.77 6.10 21.68
CA ILE A 52 32.33 6.27 21.56
C ILE A 52 31.93 7.75 21.72
N PRO A 53 31.28 8.37 20.70
CA PRO A 53 30.81 9.74 20.80
C PRO A 53 29.77 9.94 21.91
N ALA A 54 29.74 11.13 22.51
CA ALA A 54 28.65 11.51 23.42
C ALA A 54 27.29 11.51 22.67
N GLY A 55 26.22 11.11 23.36
CA GLY A 55 24.86 11.07 22.79
C GLY A 55 24.43 9.73 22.20
N VAL A 56 25.20 8.67 22.39
CA VAL A 56 24.77 7.30 22.09
C VAL A 56 24.10 6.63 23.30
N SER A 57 23.28 5.61 23.07
CA SER A 57 22.68 4.79 24.14
C SER A 57 23.32 3.40 24.19
N PHE A 58 23.67 2.89 25.37
CA PHE A 58 24.22 1.55 25.55
C PHE A 58 23.18 0.46 25.22
N LEU A 59 23.57 -0.58 24.45
CA LEU A 59 22.75 -1.79 24.25
C LEU A 59 23.32 -2.98 25.04
N SER A 60 24.56 -3.37 24.75
CA SER A 60 25.16 -4.60 25.29
C SER A 60 26.69 -4.54 25.32
N CYS A 61 27.30 -5.36 26.17
CA CYS A 61 28.74 -5.61 26.13
C CYS A 61 29.08 -6.53 24.94
N GLY A 62 30.20 -6.26 24.26
CA GLY A 62 30.65 -7.05 23.11
C GLY A 62 30.02 -6.64 21.77
N GLU A 63 30.06 -7.56 20.80
CA GLU A 63 29.60 -7.33 19.42
C GLU A 63 28.11 -7.00 19.36
N CYS A 64 27.73 -6.14 18.41
CA CYS A 64 26.31 -5.93 18.12
C CYS A 64 25.72 -7.21 17.55
N THR A 65 24.74 -7.81 18.25
CA THR A 65 23.86 -8.77 17.59
C THR A 65 23.05 -7.96 16.60
N TYR A 66 23.37 -8.07 15.31
CA TYR A 66 22.50 -7.66 14.21
C TYR A 66 21.21 -8.49 14.30
N GLN A 67 20.36 -8.21 15.30
CA GLN A 67 18.95 -8.43 15.14
C GLN A 67 18.52 -7.29 14.22
N PRO A 68 18.15 -7.61 12.96
CA PRO A 68 17.57 -6.60 12.08
C PRO A 68 16.45 -5.92 12.86
N ILE A 69 16.38 -4.59 12.83
CA ILE A 69 15.24 -3.91 13.42
C ILE A 69 13.99 -4.53 12.77
N PRO A 70 13.05 -5.07 13.58
CA PRO A 70 11.83 -5.65 13.06
C PRO A 70 11.17 -4.64 12.12
N GLN A 71 10.80 -5.09 10.92
CA GLN A 71 10.04 -4.26 9.99
C GLN A 71 8.68 -3.86 10.58
N CYS A 72 8.19 -4.65 11.54
CA CYS A 72 6.94 -4.44 12.26
C CYS A 72 7.05 -4.94 13.70
N SER A 73 6.22 -4.37 14.56
CA SER A 73 6.01 -4.82 15.94
C SER A 73 4.57 -5.29 16.19
N VAL A 74 3.63 -4.80 15.39
CA VAL A 74 2.21 -5.17 15.38
C VAL A 74 1.69 -5.24 13.94
N ASP A 75 0.57 -5.92 13.72
CA ASP A 75 -0.03 -6.09 12.39
C ASP A 75 -0.32 -4.75 11.69
N SER A 76 -0.68 -3.70 12.44
CA SER A 76 -0.96 -2.36 11.88
C SER A 76 0.27 -1.69 11.28
N ASP A 77 1.48 -2.10 11.65
CA ASP A 77 2.71 -1.55 11.06
C ASP A 77 2.92 -2.07 9.63
N CYS A 78 2.22 -3.15 9.26
CA CYS A 78 2.38 -3.83 7.97
C CYS A 78 1.36 -3.41 6.91
N GLY A 79 0.56 -2.36 7.15
CA GLY A 79 -0.43 -1.90 6.18
C GLY A 79 0.22 -1.52 4.84
N ASP A 80 0.02 -2.32 3.79
CA ASP A 80 0.53 -2.05 2.43
C ASP A 80 -0.45 -1.23 1.58
N SER A 81 -1.54 -0.77 2.22
CA SER A 81 -2.69 -0.07 1.60
C SER A 81 -3.42 -0.90 0.54
N ASN A 82 -3.18 -2.21 0.51
CA ASN A 82 -3.92 -3.12 -0.32
C ASN A 82 -5.06 -3.75 0.52
N SER A 83 -6.31 -3.42 0.19
CA SER A 83 -7.49 -3.99 0.86
C SER A 83 -7.63 -5.51 0.67
N CYS A 84 -6.85 -6.07 -0.26
CA CYS A 84 -6.91 -7.46 -0.70
C CYS A 84 -5.90 -8.37 -0.01
N THR A 85 -5.10 -7.83 0.90
CA THR A 85 -4.16 -8.58 1.71
C THR A 85 -4.55 -8.48 3.18
N THR A 86 -4.41 -9.59 3.90
CA THR A 86 -4.27 -9.52 5.35
C THR A 86 -2.79 -9.32 5.65
N ASP A 87 -2.49 -8.19 6.24
CA ASP A 87 -1.15 -7.84 6.69
C ASP A 87 -0.95 -8.33 8.11
N SER A 88 0.08 -9.13 8.32
CA SER A 88 0.39 -9.69 9.64
C SER A 88 1.87 -9.54 9.96
N CYS A 89 2.16 -9.17 11.19
CA CYS A 89 3.53 -9.09 11.68
C CYS A 89 3.95 -10.44 12.26
N VAL A 90 4.76 -11.18 11.52
CA VAL A 90 5.23 -12.51 11.92
C VAL A 90 6.74 -12.48 12.07
N SER A 91 7.23 -12.70 13.30
CA SER A 91 8.66 -12.70 13.62
C SER A 91 9.40 -11.43 13.19
N GLY A 92 8.72 -10.27 13.24
CA GLY A 92 9.30 -8.97 12.88
C GLY A 92 9.45 -8.74 11.37
N GLN A 93 8.74 -9.52 10.55
CA GLN A 93 8.63 -9.34 9.10
C GLN A 93 7.16 -9.20 8.74
N CYS A 94 6.86 -8.31 7.79
CA CYS A 94 5.50 -8.19 7.27
C CYS A 94 5.20 -9.33 6.32
N GLN A 95 4.10 -10.03 6.59
CA GLN A 95 3.51 -11.00 5.68
C GLN A 95 2.23 -10.41 5.11
N HIS A 96 2.20 -10.25 3.78
CA HIS A 96 1.03 -9.78 3.04
C HIS A 96 0.36 -10.99 2.40
N THR A 97 -0.63 -11.56 3.08
CA THR A 97 -1.32 -12.75 2.59
C THR A 97 -2.54 -12.33 1.78
N GLN A 98 -2.60 -12.69 0.50
CA GLN A 98 -3.78 -12.40 -0.31
C GLN A 98 -5.04 -13.07 0.27
N LEU A 99 -6.09 -12.27 0.43
CA LEU A 99 -7.44 -12.76 0.69
C LEU A 99 -7.97 -13.38 -0.61
N ASN A 100 -8.33 -14.66 -0.56
CA ASN A 100 -8.99 -15.34 -1.69
C ASN A 100 -10.29 -14.64 -2.14
N ALA A 101 -10.89 -13.83 -1.26
CA ALA A 101 -12.03 -12.99 -1.59
C ALA A 101 -11.68 -11.87 -2.58
N CYS A 102 -10.44 -11.35 -2.59
CA CYS A 102 -9.99 -10.36 -3.57
C CYS A 102 -9.27 -11.00 -4.76
N GLY A 103 -9.69 -12.21 -5.09
CA GLY A 103 -9.17 -12.93 -6.23
C GLY A 103 -10.22 -13.89 -6.72
N SER A 104 -10.95 -13.47 -7.75
CA SER A 104 -11.50 -14.27 -8.85
C SER A 104 -13.03 -14.36 -8.93
N THR A 105 -13.78 -13.92 -7.91
CA THR A 105 -15.24 -14.11 -7.92
C THR A 105 -15.96 -13.00 -7.19
N GLU A 106 -16.41 -12.02 -7.96
CA GLU A 106 -17.60 -11.23 -7.62
C GLU A 106 -18.82 -12.18 -7.60
N TYR A 107 -19.35 -12.46 -6.41
CA TYR A 107 -20.44 -13.43 -6.23
C TYR A 107 -21.82 -12.81 -6.52
N SER A 108 -21.94 -11.47 -6.43
CA SER A 108 -23.17 -10.76 -6.76
C SER A 108 -22.88 -9.61 -7.72
N CYS A 109 -23.22 -9.82 -8.98
CA CYS A 109 -22.97 -8.85 -10.04
C CYS A 109 -24.06 -7.78 -10.20
N THR A 110 -24.95 -7.61 -9.23
CA THR A 110 -26.11 -6.70 -9.34
C THR A 110 -26.51 -6.02 -8.03
N ASP A 111 -25.74 -6.13 -6.96
CA ASP A 111 -26.13 -5.58 -5.64
C ASP A 111 -25.48 -4.23 -5.32
N GLY A 112 -24.65 -3.70 -6.21
CA GLY A 112 -23.95 -2.44 -6.01
C GLY A 112 -22.82 -2.52 -4.99
N ILE A 113 -22.39 -3.74 -4.62
CA ILE A 113 -21.33 -3.99 -3.66
C ILE A 113 -20.15 -4.64 -4.39
N ASP A 114 -18.95 -4.16 -4.12
CA ASP A 114 -17.71 -4.82 -4.50
C ASP A 114 -17.45 -5.95 -3.47
N ASN A 115 -18.00 -7.13 -3.74
CA ASN A 115 -17.99 -8.25 -2.81
C ASN A 115 -16.64 -8.96 -2.76
N ASP A 116 -15.82 -8.74 -3.79
CA ASP A 116 -14.47 -9.27 -3.90
C ASP A 116 -13.41 -8.22 -3.42
N ARG A 117 -13.80 -6.94 -3.31
CA ARG A 117 -13.02 -5.80 -2.84
C ARG A 117 -11.82 -5.43 -3.71
N ASN A 118 -11.89 -5.72 -5.01
CA ASN A 118 -10.83 -5.38 -5.96
C ASN A 118 -10.92 -3.93 -6.51
N GLY A 119 -11.94 -3.17 -6.08
CA GLY A 119 -12.20 -1.79 -6.49
C GLY A 119 -13.15 -1.67 -7.68
N LEU A 120 -13.69 -2.78 -8.19
CA LEU A 120 -14.66 -2.83 -9.28
C LEU A 120 -15.99 -3.38 -8.75
N THR A 121 -17.10 -2.77 -9.16
CA THR A 121 -18.44 -3.13 -8.68
C THR A 121 -19.29 -3.70 -9.82
N ASP A 122 -20.01 -4.78 -9.55
CA ASP A 122 -20.98 -5.40 -10.46
C ASP A 122 -20.42 -5.61 -11.88
N CYS A 123 -21.09 -5.09 -12.92
CA CYS A 123 -20.67 -5.22 -14.30
C CYS A 123 -19.41 -4.42 -14.67
N SER A 124 -18.90 -3.58 -13.77
CA SER A 124 -17.56 -3.01 -13.91
C SER A 124 -16.48 -4.03 -13.56
N ASP A 125 -16.85 -5.11 -12.85
CA ASP A 125 -15.98 -6.21 -12.50
C ASP A 125 -15.83 -7.23 -13.64
N SER A 126 -14.59 -7.62 -13.93
CA SER A 126 -14.28 -8.58 -15.01
C SER A 126 -14.75 -10.01 -14.72
N ALA A 127 -14.87 -10.42 -13.45
CA ALA A 127 -15.46 -11.68 -13.04
C ALA A 127 -16.97 -11.73 -13.36
N CYS A 128 -17.63 -10.58 -13.45
CA CYS A 128 -19.03 -10.45 -13.85
C CYS A 128 -19.25 -10.45 -15.36
N ALA A 129 -18.20 -10.49 -16.19
CA ALA A 129 -18.32 -10.42 -17.64
C ALA A 129 -19.16 -11.55 -18.27
N SER A 130 -19.36 -12.67 -17.57
CA SER A 130 -20.21 -13.78 -18.00
C SER A 130 -21.58 -13.83 -17.32
N ASN A 131 -21.85 -12.93 -16.36
CA ASN A 131 -23.13 -12.85 -15.69
C ASN A 131 -24.19 -12.31 -16.65
N SER A 132 -25.35 -12.95 -16.69
CA SER A 132 -26.47 -12.53 -17.56
C SER A 132 -26.86 -11.07 -17.37
N ALA A 133 -26.77 -10.52 -16.16
CA ALA A 133 -27.07 -9.10 -15.91
C ALA A 133 -26.10 -8.14 -16.63
N CYS A 134 -24.86 -8.59 -16.87
CA CYS A 134 -23.81 -7.80 -17.52
C CYS A 134 -23.68 -8.11 -19.01
N THR A 135 -24.10 -9.30 -19.46
CA THR A 135 -24.14 -9.66 -20.88
C THR A 135 -25.46 -9.29 -21.56
N SER A 136 -26.54 -9.12 -20.80
CA SER A 136 -27.86 -8.71 -21.33
C SER A 136 -28.00 -7.20 -21.50
N GLN A 137 -26.91 -6.43 -21.42
CA GLN A 137 -26.86 -5.11 -22.06
C GLN A 137 -26.77 -5.26 -23.59
N THR A 138 -27.72 -5.97 -24.19
CA THR A 138 -28.20 -5.54 -25.51
C THR A 138 -28.77 -4.16 -25.27
N ALA A 139 -27.94 -3.14 -25.53
CA ALA A 139 -28.18 -1.73 -25.29
C ALA A 139 -29.66 -1.46 -25.15
N ASP A 140 -30.13 -1.38 -23.90
CA ASP A 140 -31.51 -1.00 -23.65
C ASP A 140 -31.64 0.40 -24.28
N PRO A 141 -32.34 0.53 -25.42
CA PRO A 141 -32.43 1.82 -26.10
C PRO A 141 -33.20 2.83 -25.24
N TYR A 142 -33.87 2.37 -24.17
CA TYR A 142 -34.64 3.14 -23.22
C TYR A 142 -33.83 3.58 -21.99
N ALA A 143 -32.60 3.07 -21.78
CA ALA A 143 -31.77 3.40 -20.60
C ALA A 143 -31.38 4.88 -20.49
N ALA A 144 -31.46 5.63 -21.60
CA ALA A 144 -31.25 7.09 -21.61
C ALA A 144 -32.49 7.89 -21.17
N CYS A 145 -33.65 7.24 -20.99
CA CYS A 145 -34.92 7.89 -20.67
C CYS A 145 -35.26 7.66 -19.19
N THR A 146 -35.58 8.74 -18.46
CA THR A 146 -35.70 8.69 -17.00
C THR A 146 -37.08 8.29 -16.46
N ASP A 147 -38.08 8.08 -17.32
CA ASP A 147 -39.45 7.80 -16.85
C ASP A 147 -40.38 7.29 -17.97
N TYR A 148 -40.38 7.94 -19.15
CA TYR A 148 -41.28 7.59 -20.24
C TYR A 148 -40.66 7.74 -21.63
N VAL A 149 -41.18 6.94 -22.56
CA VAL A 149 -40.76 6.88 -23.96
C VAL A 149 -41.93 6.93 -24.92
N CYS A 150 -41.68 7.46 -26.12
CA CYS A 150 -42.58 7.31 -27.25
C CYS A 150 -42.15 6.11 -28.10
N VAL A 151 -43.07 5.15 -28.27
CA VAL A 151 -42.84 3.91 -29.03
C VAL A 151 -43.90 3.73 -30.12
N ASN A 152 -43.51 3.07 -31.22
CA ASN A 152 -44.42 2.53 -32.22
C ASN A 152 -44.87 1.15 -31.74
N ASN A 153 -46.18 0.91 -31.80
CA ASN A 153 -46.77 -0.36 -31.37
C ASN A 153 -47.29 -1.15 -32.58
N PRO A 154 -46.42 -1.79 -33.39
CA PRO A 154 -46.86 -2.65 -34.48
C PRO A 154 -47.66 -3.86 -33.95
N PRO A 155 -48.72 -4.32 -34.64
CA PRO A 155 -49.18 -3.91 -35.98
C PRO A 155 -50.18 -2.73 -35.98
N TYR A 156 -50.46 -2.13 -34.82
CA TYR A 156 -51.52 -1.14 -34.66
C TYR A 156 -51.17 0.24 -35.25
N GLY A 157 -49.90 0.48 -35.57
CA GLY A 157 -49.43 1.66 -36.30
C GLY A 157 -49.58 2.98 -35.54
N ASN A 158 -49.91 2.92 -34.25
CA ASN A 158 -50.07 4.08 -33.39
C ASN A 158 -48.82 4.29 -32.53
N GLN A 159 -48.48 5.56 -32.33
CA GLN A 159 -47.50 5.99 -31.34
C GLN A 159 -48.15 6.03 -29.97
N SER A 160 -47.49 5.43 -28.98
CA SER A 160 -47.97 5.38 -27.59
C SER A 160 -46.88 5.82 -26.62
N TYR A 161 -47.29 6.59 -25.62
CA TYR A 161 -46.47 7.00 -24.49
C TYR A 161 -46.51 5.89 -23.44
N GLN A 162 -45.35 5.28 -23.13
CA GLN A 162 -45.26 4.16 -22.20
C GLN A 162 -44.13 4.38 -21.20
N LYS A 163 -44.27 3.79 -20.01
CA LYS A 163 -43.20 3.70 -19.02
C LYS A 163 -42.18 2.67 -19.49
N THR A 164 -40.91 2.91 -19.18
CA THR A 164 -39.79 2.02 -19.57
C THR A 164 -39.98 0.58 -19.12
N ASP A 165 -40.66 0.37 -17.99
CA ASP A 165 -40.80 -0.94 -17.36
C ASP A 165 -42.02 -1.74 -17.89
N ASP A 166 -42.89 -1.10 -18.69
CA ASP A 166 -44.17 -1.66 -19.15
C ASP A 166 -44.20 -1.91 -20.68
N ILE A 167 -43.06 -1.84 -21.36
CA ILE A 167 -43.00 -1.89 -22.83
C ILE A 167 -43.10 -3.34 -23.35
N PRO A 168 -44.10 -3.69 -24.18
CA PRO A 168 -44.21 -5.02 -24.78
C PRO A 168 -43.03 -5.37 -25.68
N ALA A 169 -42.64 -6.65 -25.68
CA ALA A 169 -41.62 -7.15 -26.61
C ALA A 169 -42.04 -6.93 -28.08
N GLY A 170 -41.16 -6.33 -28.88
CA GLY A 170 -41.40 -6.05 -30.31
C GLY A 170 -41.89 -4.64 -30.64
N THR A 171 -42.00 -3.74 -29.65
CA THR A 171 -42.18 -2.30 -29.90
C THR A 171 -40.90 -1.65 -30.41
N GLU A 172 -41.04 -0.68 -31.30
CA GLU A 172 -39.92 0.09 -31.84
C GLU A 172 -39.81 1.44 -31.09
N PHE A 173 -38.62 1.75 -30.58
CA PHE A 173 -38.33 3.02 -29.92
C PHE A 173 -38.27 4.18 -30.93
N LEU A 174 -38.83 5.35 -30.57
CA LEU A 174 -38.63 6.58 -31.34
C LEU A 174 -37.74 7.57 -30.59
N TYR A 175 -38.20 8.07 -29.42
CA TYR A 175 -37.49 9.06 -28.60
C TYR A 175 -38.01 9.09 -27.16
N CYS A 176 -37.22 9.68 -26.24
CA CYS A 176 -37.63 9.90 -24.86
C CYS A 176 -38.69 11.02 -24.75
N GLY A 177 -39.72 10.83 -23.93
CA GLY A 177 -40.76 11.83 -23.68
C GLY A 177 -42.08 11.62 -24.44
N PHE A 178 -42.93 12.66 -24.47
CA PHE A 178 -44.30 12.58 -25.02
C PHE A 178 -44.32 12.46 -26.54
N CYS A 179 -45.19 11.58 -27.06
CA CYS A 179 -45.44 11.51 -28.49
C CYS A 179 -46.05 12.83 -29.01
N ASN A 180 -45.44 13.40 -30.04
CA ASN A 180 -45.98 14.52 -30.79
C ASN A 180 -47.00 13.98 -31.80
N TYR A 181 -48.27 14.37 -31.62
CA TYR A 181 -49.39 13.99 -32.49
C TYR A 181 -49.58 14.97 -33.64
#